data_AF-A0A947E783-F1
#
_entry.id   AF-A0A947E783-F1
#
_cell.length_a   1.000
_cell.length_b   1.000
_cell.length_c   1.000
_cell.angle_alpha   90.00
_cell.angle_beta   90.00
_cell.angle_gamma   90.00
#
_symmetry.space_group_name_H-M   'P 1'
#
loop_
_entity.id
_entity.type
_entity.pdbx_description
1 polymer ?
#
loop_
_entity_poly.entity_id
_entity_poly.type
_entity_poly.pdbx_seq_one_letter_code
_entity_poly.pdbx_strand_id
1 'polypeptide(L)'
;MHEGLSTNRHCHGFADCLVREGKAFVIRYHSRTTTQPQKRISPKEAADLARAGLQVATVYQDNARRLSDFGFERGRLDGASAHTFASQIGQPPGSAVYFAVDTDFSAAEIQQVVLPYFRGVKAGMNEAAGGGSALQIGVYGSGLSCRLVRDTHALARFAWLAEATGWRESSTYTQWDVRQHVNHGQALCGLGAAWERCEARDNFGQFRPIGFELQGGQGELKRVTATQLNLRHGPSAASNPPITTLPEGQLVRVLGEAAPPWVRVRVTLSGGDVIGYVSGKFLAPVAAPPALPPPPPAVPAVHYRENDPASRRASTGKRAQPLGEPNRPSRDTMAAPAARATQLANIINWLAADTSARYQRDPNATYCNVYATDYCYLSGVYLPRCWWNESALLRLARGEQVAPVYGGTLREMRADDLHNWLIEFGESFGWRRVFDATSLQNAANAGGIGLICADREASGKPGHITAVVPETASHKAQRDADGNVTLPLQSQAGAVNFRYSTVGKAWWESTLFKSHVFFVHD
;
A
#
# COMPACT_ATOMS: atom_id res chain seq x y z
N MET A 1 1.02 -1.47 -29.18
CA MET A 1 0.44 -0.19 -28.71
C MET A 1 -0.33 -0.44 -27.44
N HIS A 2 -0.15 0.43 -26.46
CA HIS A 2 -0.76 0.35 -25.14
C HIS A 2 -1.91 1.33 -25.06
N GLU A 3 -2.99 0.92 -24.40
CA GLU A 3 -4.11 1.81 -24.08
C GLU A 3 -3.93 2.38 -22.68
N GLY A 4 -4.21 3.67 -22.53
CA GLY A 4 -4.12 4.38 -21.25
C GLY A 4 -5.00 5.61 -21.22
N LEU A 5 -4.69 6.50 -20.29
CA LEU A 5 -5.43 7.75 -20.15
C LEU A 5 -4.52 8.90 -19.67
N SER A 6 -5.00 10.12 -19.90
CA SER A 6 -4.49 11.31 -19.21
C SER A 6 -5.62 11.98 -18.42
N THR A 7 -5.35 12.46 -17.21
CA THR A 7 -6.36 13.19 -16.42
C THR A 7 -5.71 14.13 -15.42
N ASN A 8 -6.40 15.23 -15.08
CA ASN A 8 -6.04 16.16 -14.02
C ASN A 8 -6.69 15.81 -12.66
N ARG A 9 -7.26 14.60 -12.53
CA ARG A 9 -7.90 14.08 -11.30
C ARG A 9 -7.01 13.03 -10.63
N HIS A 10 -7.18 12.84 -9.32
CA HIS A 10 -6.52 11.76 -8.61
C HIS A 10 -6.98 10.40 -9.13
N CYS A 11 -6.02 9.50 -9.34
CA CYS A 11 -6.28 8.15 -9.84
C CYS A 11 -6.04 7.05 -8.79
N HIS A 12 -5.43 7.37 -7.65
CA HIS A 12 -5.00 6.37 -6.67
C HIS A 12 -6.16 5.54 -6.09
N GLY A 13 -7.32 6.15 -5.83
CA GLY A 13 -8.53 5.43 -5.38
C GLY A 13 -9.15 4.51 -6.45
N PHE A 14 -8.70 4.60 -7.70
CA PHE A 14 -9.27 3.89 -8.84
C PHE A 14 -8.28 3.00 -9.58
N ALA A 15 -7.05 2.85 -9.09
CA ALA A 15 -5.96 2.21 -9.82
C ALA A 15 -6.31 0.77 -10.28
N ASP A 16 -6.87 -0.05 -9.38
CA ASP A 16 -7.32 -1.41 -9.71
C ASP A 16 -8.48 -1.42 -10.73
N CYS A 17 -9.36 -0.42 -10.65
CA CYS A 17 -10.44 -0.27 -11.62
C CYS A 17 -9.88 0.06 -13.01
N LEU A 18 -8.93 0.99 -13.10
CA LEU A 18 -8.30 1.36 -14.37
C LEU A 18 -7.64 0.16 -15.05
N VAL A 19 -6.97 -0.70 -14.27
CA VAL A 19 -6.37 -1.95 -14.78
C VAL A 19 -7.43 -2.91 -15.31
N ARG A 20 -8.54 -3.08 -14.58
CA ARG A 20 -9.66 -3.93 -14.99
C ARG A 20 -10.34 -3.43 -16.27
N GLU A 21 -10.42 -2.12 -16.43
CA GLU A 21 -10.91 -1.44 -17.65
C GLU A 21 -9.86 -1.41 -18.77
N GLY A 22 -8.81 -2.23 -18.68
CA GLY A 22 -7.83 -2.45 -19.73
C GLY A 22 -6.79 -1.34 -19.89
N LYS A 23 -6.67 -0.41 -18.92
CA LYS A 23 -5.67 0.65 -18.98
C LYS A 23 -4.32 0.11 -18.53
N ALA A 24 -3.30 0.30 -19.36
CA ALA A 24 -1.92 -0.08 -19.09
C ALA A 24 -1.11 1.04 -18.44
N PHE A 25 -1.51 2.30 -18.63
CA PHE A 25 -0.80 3.46 -18.10
C PHE A 25 -1.71 4.65 -17.81
N VAL A 26 -1.19 5.57 -16.99
CA VAL A 26 -1.81 6.86 -16.69
C VAL A 26 -0.78 7.98 -16.87
N ILE A 27 -1.15 9.02 -17.62
CA ILE A 27 -0.38 10.26 -17.72
C ILE A 27 -0.95 11.27 -16.72
N ARG A 28 -0.11 11.72 -15.79
CA ARG A 28 -0.49 12.65 -14.72
C ARG A 28 0.29 13.94 -14.77
N TYR A 29 -0.29 14.98 -14.19
CA TYR A 29 0.24 16.33 -14.32
C TYR A 29 1.16 16.69 -13.16
N HIS A 30 2.15 17.51 -13.47
CA HIS A 30 2.75 18.47 -12.57
C HIS A 30 2.40 19.89 -13.04
N SER A 31 2.34 20.82 -12.10
CA SER A 31 2.09 22.24 -12.37
C SER A 31 2.57 23.06 -11.18
N ARG A 32 3.19 24.20 -11.45
CA ARG A 32 3.65 25.12 -10.41
C ARG A 32 2.56 26.09 -9.99
N THR A 33 1.63 26.42 -10.90
CA THR A 33 0.65 27.50 -10.68
C THR A 33 -0.79 27.03 -10.59
N THR A 34 -1.06 25.71 -10.66
CA THR A 34 -2.43 25.19 -10.54
C THR A 34 -3.03 25.48 -9.17
N THR A 35 -4.28 25.96 -9.16
CA THR A 35 -5.11 26.07 -7.94
C THR A 35 -5.89 24.79 -7.67
N GLN A 36 -5.85 23.80 -8.56
CA GLN A 36 -6.49 22.50 -8.42
C GLN A 36 -5.46 21.49 -7.88
N PRO A 37 -5.49 21.13 -6.58
CA PRO A 37 -4.45 20.29 -5.97
C PRO A 37 -4.35 18.92 -6.64
N GLN A 38 -5.50 18.32 -6.97
CA GLN A 38 -5.61 17.02 -7.63
C GLN A 38 -5.00 16.94 -9.04
N LYS A 39 -4.70 18.09 -9.66
CA LYS A 39 -3.95 18.11 -10.92
C LYS A 39 -2.57 17.50 -10.71
N ARG A 40 -1.90 17.85 -9.60
CA ARG A 40 -0.56 17.38 -9.27
C ARG A 40 -0.58 15.94 -8.76
N ILE A 41 0.15 15.05 -9.43
CA ILE A 41 0.39 13.70 -8.91
C ILE A 41 1.13 13.78 -7.56
N SER A 42 0.77 12.95 -6.60
CA SER A 42 1.52 12.85 -5.34
C SER A 42 2.46 11.64 -5.35
N PRO A 43 3.50 11.60 -4.51
CA PRO A 43 4.33 10.41 -4.34
C PRO A 43 3.49 9.17 -3.97
N LYS A 44 2.46 9.34 -3.13
CA LYS A 44 1.50 8.29 -2.80
C LYS A 44 0.73 7.82 -4.03
N GLU A 45 0.23 8.75 -4.85
CA GLU A 45 -0.53 8.40 -6.05
C GLU A 45 0.33 7.64 -7.08
N ALA A 46 1.56 8.09 -7.33
CA ALA A 46 2.49 7.39 -8.21
C ALA A 46 2.76 5.95 -7.72
N ALA A 47 2.92 5.79 -6.40
CA ALA A 47 3.13 4.50 -5.77
C ALA A 47 1.91 3.57 -5.88
N ASP A 48 0.71 4.10 -5.65
CA ASP A 48 -0.53 3.31 -5.71
C ASP A 48 -0.83 2.85 -7.14
N LEU A 49 -0.62 3.72 -8.14
CA LEU A 49 -0.75 3.36 -9.55
C LEU A 49 0.20 2.22 -9.93
N ALA A 50 1.47 2.33 -9.55
CA ALA A 50 2.45 1.30 -9.84
C ALA A 50 2.18 -0.02 -9.10
N ARG A 51 1.63 0.04 -7.87
CA ARG A 51 1.24 -1.15 -7.11
C ARG A 51 0.10 -1.92 -7.78
N ALA A 52 -0.86 -1.20 -8.37
CA ALA A 52 -1.92 -1.82 -9.17
C ALA A 52 -1.41 -2.43 -10.49
N GLY A 53 -0.17 -2.13 -10.89
CA GLY A 53 0.44 -2.62 -12.12
C GLY A 53 0.42 -1.63 -13.28
N LEU A 54 -0.08 -0.40 -13.07
CA LEU A 54 -0.07 0.64 -14.09
C LEU A 54 1.34 1.20 -14.30
N GLN A 55 1.65 1.56 -15.54
CA GLN A 55 2.76 2.46 -15.85
C GLN A 55 2.31 3.92 -15.65
N VAL A 56 3.26 4.80 -15.35
CA VAL A 56 3.05 6.23 -15.17
C VAL A 56 3.85 7.00 -16.22
N ALA A 57 3.29 8.07 -16.75
CA ALA A 57 4.04 9.11 -17.44
C ALA A 57 3.63 10.48 -16.87
N THR A 58 4.48 11.49 -17.02
CA THR A 58 4.23 12.80 -16.45
C THR A 58 4.24 13.90 -17.49
N VAL A 59 3.40 14.92 -17.26
CA VAL A 59 3.35 16.13 -18.07
C VAL A 59 3.40 17.38 -17.19
N TYR A 60 4.28 18.32 -17.54
CA TYR A 60 4.26 19.66 -17.00
C TYR A 60 3.29 20.53 -17.81
N GLN A 61 2.29 21.09 -17.13
CA GLN A 61 1.39 22.07 -17.74
C GLN A 61 0.83 23.05 -16.70
N ASP A 62 1.20 24.31 -16.82
CA ASP A 62 0.47 25.43 -16.21
C ASP A 62 -0.68 25.87 -17.14
N ASN A 63 -0.56 27.04 -17.79
CA ASN A 63 -1.50 27.51 -18.80
C ASN A 63 -1.15 26.97 -20.20
N ALA A 64 0.09 27.20 -20.65
CA ALA A 64 0.64 26.68 -21.90
C ALA A 64 -0.15 27.03 -23.18
N ARG A 65 -0.82 28.19 -23.20
CA ARG A 65 -1.77 28.59 -24.26
C ARG A 65 -1.47 29.92 -24.93
N ARG A 66 -0.61 30.74 -24.32
CA ARG A 66 -0.30 32.11 -24.76
C ARG A 66 1.19 32.23 -25.03
N LEU A 67 1.58 33.12 -25.94
CA LEU A 67 3.00 33.36 -26.25
C LEU A 67 3.83 33.69 -24.99
N SER A 68 3.24 34.44 -24.05
CA SER A 68 3.85 34.80 -22.75
C SER A 68 4.08 33.62 -21.80
N ASP A 69 3.50 32.45 -22.07
CA ASP A 69 3.73 31.24 -21.29
C ASP A 69 5.03 30.52 -21.67
N PHE A 70 5.71 30.97 -22.74
CA PHE A 70 6.91 30.38 -23.30
C PHE A 70 8.09 31.36 -23.26
N GLY A 71 9.22 30.97 -23.86
CA GLY A 71 10.50 31.66 -23.74
C GLY A 71 11.48 30.97 -22.81
N PHE A 72 12.77 31.30 -22.97
CA PHE A 72 13.88 30.58 -22.33
C PHE A 72 13.79 30.57 -20.80
N GLU A 73 13.65 31.72 -20.14
CA GLU A 73 13.61 31.78 -18.67
C GLU A 73 12.40 31.06 -18.08
N ARG A 74 11.25 31.13 -18.76
CA ARG A 74 10.07 30.38 -18.33
C ARG A 74 10.32 28.87 -18.44
N GLY A 75 10.92 28.43 -19.54
CA GLY A 75 11.34 27.04 -19.72
C GLY A 75 12.32 26.57 -18.65
N ARG A 76 13.30 27.40 -18.30
CA ARG A 76 14.29 27.09 -17.25
C ARG A 76 13.63 26.87 -15.89
N LEU A 77 12.72 27.76 -15.48
CA LEU A 77 11.98 27.61 -14.23
C LEU A 77 11.08 26.36 -14.21
N ASP A 78 10.37 26.12 -15.31
CA ASP A 78 9.44 25.01 -15.42
C ASP A 78 10.19 23.67 -15.50
N GLY A 79 11.30 23.61 -16.22
CA GLY A 79 12.20 22.44 -16.28
C GLY A 79 12.82 22.10 -14.92
N ALA A 80 13.30 23.10 -14.17
CA ALA A 80 13.82 22.88 -12.82
C ALA A 80 12.73 22.36 -11.86
N SER A 81 11.51 22.92 -11.95
CA SER A 81 10.36 22.47 -11.16
C SER A 81 9.95 21.05 -11.51
N ALA A 82 9.89 20.73 -12.80
CA ALA A 82 9.58 19.39 -13.30
C ALA A 82 10.58 18.35 -12.81
N HIS A 83 11.88 18.64 -12.89
CA HIS A 83 12.92 17.73 -12.38
C HIS A 83 12.78 17.50 -10.88
N THR A 84 12.63 18.58 -10.10
CA THR A 84 12.46 18.49 -8.64
C THR A 84 11.27 17.60 -8.27
N PHE A 85 10.17 17.75 -8.98
CA PHE A 85 8.96 16.97 -8.72
C PHE A 85 9.07 15.51 -9.20
N ALA A 86 9.68 15.27 -10.36
CA ALA A 86 9.99 13.93 -10.85
C ALA A 86 10.80 13.15 -9.80
N SER A 87 11.79 13.78 -9.17
CA SER A 87 12.56 13.20 -8.07
C SER A 87 11.69 12.88 -6.83
N GLN A 88 10.68 13.71 -6.53
CA GLN A 88 9.79 13.49 -5.38
C GLN A 88 8.91 12.24 -5.54
N ILE A 89 8.48 11.94 -6.76
CA ILE A 89 7.63 10.77 -7.06
C ILE A 89 8.44 9.53 -7.46
N GLY A 90 9.77 9.59 -7.35
CA GLY A 90 10.66 8.48 -7.68
C GLY A 90 10.72 8.16 -9.16
N GLN A 91 10.61 9.15 -10.05
CA GLN A 91 10.69 8.93 -11.49
C GLN A 91 12.12 8.51 -11.90
N PRO A 92 12.33 7.35 -12.55
CA PRO A 92 13.66 6.80 -12.85
C PRO A 92 14.38 7.53 -14.00
N PRO A 93 15.73 7.49 -14.04
CA PRO A 93 16.52 7.80 -15.22
C PRO A 93 15.99 7.12 -16.48
N GLY A 94 16.07 7.80 -17.63
CA GLY A 94 15.59 7.30 -18.92
C GLY A 94 14.09 7.48 -19.18
N SER A 95 13.28 7.72 -18.14
CA SER A 95 11.86 8.11 -18.31
C SER A 95 11.71 9.58 -18.71
N ALA A 96 10.51 10.00 -19.13
CA ALA A 96 10.28 11.33 -19.69
C ALA A 96 9.30 12.20 -18.89
N VAL A 97 9.53 13.51 -18.95
CA VAL A 97 8.51 14.52 -18.62
C VAL A 97 8.10 15.23 -19.91
N TYR A 98 6.81 15.21 -20.22
CA TYR A 98 6.25 15.95 -21.35
C TYR A 98 6.03 17.41 -20.97
N PHE A 99 6.27 18.34 -21.88
CA PHE A 99 5.98 19.77 -21.68
C PHE A 99 4.95 20.22 -22.70
N ALA A 100 3.89 20.86 -22.21
CA ALA A 100 2.73 21.19 -23.01
C ALA A 100 2.91 22.47 -23.86
N VAL A 101 2.52 22.37 -25.13
CA VAL A 101 2.19 23.45 -26.05
C VAL A 101 0.71 23.27 -26.40
N ASP A 102 -0.17 23.73 -25.52
CA ASP A 102 -1.62 23.45 -25.55
C ASP A 102 -2.39 24.45 -26.42
N THR A 103 -1.83 24.80 -27.57
CA THR A 103 -2.42 25.74 -28.53
C THR A 103 -1.81 25.55 -29.92
N ASP A 104 -2.53 25.97 -30.96
CA ASP A 104 -2.12 25.83 -32.36
C ASP A 104 -1.29 27.03 -32.84
N PHE A 105 -0.05 27.15 -32.34
CA PHE A 105 0.86 28.19 -32.80
C PHE A 105 1.32 27.98 -34.25
N SER A 106 1.55 29.09 -34.94
CA SER A 106 2.22 29.13 -36.23
C SER A 106 3.71 28.75 -36.10
N ALA A 107 4.34 28.41 -37.23
CA ALA A 107 5.77 28.11 -37.27
C ALA A 107 6.63 29.29 -36.77
N ALA A 108 6.24 30.53 -37.08
CA ALA A 108 6.92 31.73 -36.64
C ALA A 108 6.87 31.89 -35.10
N GLU A 109 5.69 31.68 -34.51
CA GLU A 109 5.51 31.72 -33.05
C GLU A 109 6.27 30.59 -32.36
N ILE A 110 6.24 29.36 -32.90
CA ILE A 110 7.01 28.24 -32.37
C ILE A 110 8.50 28.57 -32.38
N GLN A 111 9.02 29.11 -33.48
CA GLN A 111 10.41 29.51 -33.61
C GLN A 111 10.78 30.62 -32.63
N GLN A 112 9.87 31.58 -32.44
CA GLN A 112 10.10 32.75 -31.57
C GLN A 112 10.08 32.40 -30.08
N VAL A 113 9.14 31.57 -29.61
CA VAL A 113 8.94 31.37 -28.15
C VAL A 113 9.01 29.92 -27.68
N VAL A 114 8.56 28.95 -28.48
CA VAL A 114 8.52 27.53 -28.07
C VAL A 114 9.91 26.88 -28.15
N LEU A 115 10.67 27.09 -29.22
CA LEU A 115 12.03 26.54 -29.31
C LEU A 115 12.95 27.09 -28.20
N PRO A 116 12.97 28.41 -27.89
CA PRO A 116 13.67 28.91 -26.72
C PRO A 116 13.17 28.32 -25.40
N TYR A 117 11.86 28.11 -25.25
CA TYR A 117 11.30 27.45 -24.07
C TYR A 117 11.89 26.06 -23.85
N PHE A 118 11.91 25.20 -24.88
CA PHE A 118 12.45 23.85 -24.74
C PHE A 118 13.97 23.82 -24.48
N ARG A 119 14.73 24.79 -25.02
CA ARG A 119 16.14 24.98 -24.63
C ARG A 119 16.27 25.35 -23.15
N GLY A 120 15.40 26.24 -22.67
CA GLY A 120 15.29 26.60 -21.26
C GLY A 120 14.92 25.39 -20.39
N VAL A 121 13.94 24.59 -20.79
CA VAL A 121 13.55 23.34 -20.09
C VAL A 121 14.75 22.44 -19.89
N LYS A 122 15.53 22.20 -20.94
CA LYS A 122 16.76 21.39 -20.86
C LYS A 122 17.76 22.00 -19.87
N ALA A 123 17.99 23.31 -19.93
CA ALA A 123 18.88 24.01 -19.00
C ALA A 123 18.41 23.86 -17.55
N GLY A 124 17.14 24.13 -17.26
CA GLY A 124 16.55 24.04 -15.92
C GLY A 124 16.58 22.62 -15.34
N MET A 125 16.28 21.62 -16.16
CA MET A 125 16.38 20.22 -15.74
C MET A 125 17.84 19.82 -15.44
N ASN A 126 18.81 20.30 -16.21
CA ASN A 126 20.23 20.05 -15.97
C ASN A 126 20.75 20.77 -14.73
N GLU A 127 20.33 22.03 -14.51
CA GLU A 127 20.64 22.82 -13.32
C GLU A 127 20.14 22.12 -12.06
N ALA A 128 18.87 21.71 -12.04
CA ALA A 128 18.27 21.00 -10.92
C ALA A 128 18.91 19.62 -10.65
N ALA A 129 19.51 19.01 -11.68
CA ALA A 129 20.23 17.75 -11.59
C ALA A 129 21.74 17.90 -11.24
N GLY A 130 22.26 19.12 -11.14
CA GLY A 130 23.67 19.36 -10.82
C GLY A 130 24.66 19.14 -11.97
N GLY A 131 24.22 19.27 -13.24
CA GLY A 131 25.12 19.23 -14.40
C GLY A 131 24.60 18.43 -15.61
N GLY A 132 23.59 17.57 -15.41
CA GLY A 132 22.95 16.82 -16.48
C GLY A 132 21.78 15.97 -16.00
N SER A 133 20.58 16.22 -16.52
CA SER A 133 19.40 15.43 -16.16
C SER A 133 19.41 14.08 -16.88
N ALA A 134 19.20 13.00 -16.13
CA ALA A 134 19.01 11.68 -16.72
C ALA A 134 17.57 11.44 -17.22
N LEU A 135 16.65 12.39 -16.96
CA LEU A 135 15.28 12.37 -17.47
C LEU A 135 15.25 12.90 -18.91
N GLN A 136 14.36 12.32 -19.71
CA GLN A 136 14.13 12.71 -21.09
C GLN A 136 13.05 13.79 -21.17
N ILE A 137 13.08 14.59 -22.25
CA ILE A 137 12.09 15.63 -22.51
C ILE A 137 11.10 15.13 -23.56
N GLY A 138 9.81 15.29 -23.30
CA GLY A 138 8.74 15.10 -24.27
C GLY A 138 8.07 16.43 -24.63
N VAL A 139 7.49 16.53 -25.83
CA VAL A 139 6.61 17.63 -26.22
C VAL A 139 5.17 17.14 -26.33
N TYR A 140 4.22 17.85 -25.75
CA TYR A 140 2.79 17.68 -26.01
C TYR A 140 2.27 18.85 -26.84
N GLY A 141 1.51 18.60 -27.92
CA GLY A 141 0.90 19.69 -28.71
C GLY A 141 0.44 19.27 -30.11
N SER A 142 0.33 20.26 -31.01
CA SER A 142 -0.02 20.04 -32.42
C SER A 142 1.03 19.18 -33.16
N GLY A 143 0.65 18.61 -34.30
CA GLY A 143 1.62 17.91 -35.17
C GLY A 143 2.80 18.80 -35.56
N LEU A 144 2.54 20.08 -35.83
CA LEU A 144 3.57 21.06 -36.15
C LEU A 144 4.53 21.30 -34.97
N SER A 145 3.99 21.42 -33.75
CA SER A 145 4.82 21.57 -32.53
C SER A 145 5.68 20.34 -32.30
N CYS A 146 5.11 19.14 -32.44
CA CYS A 146 5.83 17.87 -32.30
C CYS A 146 6.98 17.79 -33.32
N ARG A 147 6.69 18.02 -34.61
CA ARG A 147 7.70 17.97 -35.67
C ARG A 147 8.82 18.98 -35.46
N LEU A 148 8.50 20.24 -35.18
CA LEU A 148 9.54 21.26 -35.04
C LEU A 148 10.40 21.04 -33.80
N VAL A 149 9.80 20.76 -32.65
CA VAL A 149 10.55 20.60 -31.39
C VAL A 149 11.38 19.32 -31.38
N ARG A 150 10.80 18.18 -31.75
CA ARG A 150 11.45 16.87 -31.68
C ARG A 150 12.24 16.56 -32.95
N ASP A 151 11.60 16.60 -34.10
CA ASP A 151 12.16 15.99 -35.32
C ASP A 151 13.12 16.94 -36.05
N THR A 152 12.79 18.24 -36.11
CA THR A 152 13.63 19.25 -36.77
C THR A 152 14.76 19.75 -35.86
N HIS A 153 14.45 20.06 -34.60
CA HIS A 153 15.41 20.71 -33.69
C HIS A 153 16.00 19.80 -32.60
N ALA A 154 15.54 18.54 -32.48
CA ALA A 154 16.06 17.57 -31.50
C ALA A 154 16.08 18.09 -30.05
N LEU A 155 15.09 18.91 -29.68
CA LEU A 155 14.95 19.46 -28.32
C LEU A 155 14.10 18.60 -27.40
N ALA A 156 13.35 17.65 -27.96
CA ALA A 156 12.61 16.63 -27.23
C ALA A 156 12.95 15.24 -27.80
N ARG A 157 12.84 14.21 -26.97
CA ARG A 157 13.01 12.79 -27.32
C ARG A 157 11.69 12.13 -27.73
N PHE A 158 10.59 12.57 -27.11
CA PHE A 158 9.25 12.00 -27.29
C PHE A 158 8.23 13.03 -27.75
N ALA A 159 7.22 12.60 -28.50
CA ALA A 159 6.10 13.42 -28.96
C ALA A 159 4.76 12.84 -28.50
N TRP A 160 3.96 13.67 -27.83
CA TRP A 160 2.58 13.41 -27.46
C TRP A 160 1.65 14.30 -28.30
N LEU A 161 1.01 13.70 -29.30
CA LEU A 161 0.08 14.39 -30.19
C LEU A 161 -1.24 14.68 -29.46
N ALA A 162 -1.62 15.95 -29.42
CA ALA A 162 -2.86 16.41 -28.80
C ALA A 162 -4.10 15.90 -29.55
N GLU A 163 -5.23 15.87 -28.84
CA GLU A 163 -6.51 15.39 -29.36
C GLU A 163 -7.12 16.28 -30.45
N ALA A 164 -6.70 17.54 -30.53
CA ALA A 164 -7.22 18.53 -31.46
C ALA A 164 -6.81 18.23 -32.91
N THR A 165 -7.71 17.56 -33.63
CA THR A 165 -7.50 17.14 -35.03
C THR A 165 -7.41 18.30 -36.03
N GLY A 166 -7.97 19.47 -35.68
CA GLY A 166 -7.93 20.68 -36.49
C GLY A 166 -6.66 21.52 -36.34
N TRP A 167 -5.78 21.18 -35.38
CA TRP A 167 -4.50 21.87 -35.24
C TRP A 167 -3.53 21.50 -36.37
N ARG A 168 -2.59 22.39 -36.65
CA ARG A 168 -1.66 22.25 -37.78
C ARG A 168 -0.89 20.94 -37.70
N GLU A 169 -0.92 20.24 -38.82
CA GLU A 169 -0.29 18.94 -39.04
C GLU A 169 -0.78 17.80 -38.11
N SER A 170 -1.80 18.00 -37.27
CA SER A 170 -2.32 16.94 -36.38
C SER A 170 -2.86 15.73 -37.14
N SER A 171 -3.44 15.94 -38.32
CA SER A 171 -3.95 14.86 -39.18
C SER A 171 -2.84 14.12 -39.95
N THR A 172 -1.67 14.73 -40.13
CA THR A 172 -0.58 14.21 -40.96
C THR A 172 0.64 13.73 -40.16
N TYR A 173 0.77 14.13 -38.90
CA TYR A 173 1.90 13.75 -38.05
C TYR A 173 1.77 12.28 -37.58
N THR A 174 2.65 11.41 -38.07
CA THR A 174 2.62 9.96 -37.79
C THR A 174 3.73 9.50 -36.84
N GLN A 175 4.66 10.38 -36.45
CA GLN A 175 5.82 10.00 -35.64
C GLN A 175 5.55 9.99 -34.13
N TRP A 176 4.34 10.30 -33.68
CA TRP A 176 3.98 10.37 -32.25
C TRP A 176 4.32 9.10 -31.46
N ASP A 177 4.68 9.28 -30.19
CA ASP A 177 4.90 8.21 -29.21
C ASP A 177 3.64 8.01 -28.33
N VAL A 178 2.89 9.08 -28.08
CA VAL A 178 1.56 9.07 -27.47
C VAL A 178 0.60 9.86 -28.35
N ARG A 179 -0.63 9.38 -28.50
CA ARG A 179 -1.74 10.10 -29.16
C ARG A 179 -2.92 10.22 -28.21
N GLN A 180 -3.39 11.45 -28.00
CA GLN A 180 -4.59 11.72 -27.22
C GLN A 180 -5.83 11.71 -28.11
N HIS A 181 -6.95 11.32 -27.53
CA HIS A 181 -8.26 11.36 -28.17
C HIS A 181 -9.28 11.96 -27.22
N VAL A 182 -10.17 12.77 -27.78
CA VAL A 182 -11.29 13.38 -27.06
C VAL A 182 -12.16 12.29 -26.44
N ASN A 183 -12.45 12.44 -25.16
CA ASN A 183 -13.48 11.68 -24.49
C ASN A 183 -14.85 12.31 -24.73
N HIS A 184 -15.72 11.60 -25.45
CA HIS A 184 -17.10 12.03 -25.73
C HIS A 184 -18.06 11.74 -24.55
N GLY A 185 -17.65 12.11 -23.33
CA GLY A 185 -18.47 11.99 -22.12
C GLY A 185 -18.54 10.59 -21.51
N GLN A 186 -17.66 9.67 -21.91
CA GLN A 186 -17.63 8.32 -21.35
C GLN A 186 -17.11 8.37 -19.91
N ALA A 187 -17.86 7.77 -18.99
CA ALA A 187 -17.43 7.62 -17.62
C ALA A 187 -16.39 6.50 -17.47
N LEU A 188 -15.38 6.70 -16.63
CA LEU A 188 -14.38 5.68 -16.31
C LEU A 188 -14.10 5.65 -14.80
N CYS A 189 -14.44 4.54 -14.15
CA CYS A 189 -14.28 4.37 -12.69
C CYS A 189 -14.87 5.59 -11.94
N GLY A 190 -14.23 6.06 -10.86
CA GLY A 190 -14.65 7.30 -10.19
C GLY A 190 -14.11 8.60 -10.81
N LEU A 191 -13.50 8.55 -12.01
CA LEU A 191 -13.09 9.76 -12.73
C LEU A 191 -14.27 10.44 -13.45
N GLY A 192 -15.41 9.75 -13.58
CA GLY A 192 -16.50 10.21 -14.44
C GLY A 192 -15.98 10.47 -15.85
N ALA A 193 -16.40 11.57 -16.49
CA ALA A 193 -15.92 11.98 -17.80
C ALA A 193 -14.59 12.77 -17.77
N ALA A 194 -13.98 12.99 -16.60
CA ALA A 194 -12.80 13.84 -16.46
C ALA A 194 -11.49 13.09 -16.77
N TRP A 195 -11.39 12.52 -17.97
CA TRP A 195 -10.21 11.83 -18.50
C TRP A 195 -10.22 11.89 -20.02
N GLU A 196 -9.04 11.85 -20.64
CA GLU A 196 -8.89 11.68 -22.08
C GLU A 196 -8.24 10.34 -22.38
N ARG A 197 -8.66 9.70 -23.47
CA ARG A 197 -8.08 8.43 -23.91
C ARG A 197 -6.71 8.68 -24.50
N CYS A 198 -5.74 7.83 -24.16
CA CYS A 198 -4.41 7.87 -24.75
C CYS A 198 -4.04 6.51 -25.35
N GLU A 199 -3.44 6.55 -26.53
CA GLU A 199 -2.78 5.42 -27.15
C GLU A 199 -1.26 5.68 -27.17
N ALA A 200 -0.45 4.71 -26.78
CA ALA A 200 1.00 4.86 -26.73
C ALA A 200 1.74 3.72 -27.43
N ARG A 201 2.91 4.04 -27.97
CA ARG A 201 3.89 3.05 -28.46
C ARG A 201 4.58 2.35 -27.28
N ASP A 202 5.42 1.36 -27.57
CA ASP A 202 6.01 0.50 -26.52
C ASP A 202 6.97 1.27 -25.61
N ASN A 203 7.65 2.30 -26.12
CA ASN A 203 8.44 3.23 -25.33
C ASN A 203 7.99 4.66 -25.59
N PHE A 204 7.38 5.26 -24.58
CA PHE A 204 6.90 6.64 -24.56
C PHE A 204 7.43 7.38 -23.33
N GLY A 205 8.54 6.93 -22.77
CA GLY A 205 9.12 7.50 -21.56
C GLY A 205 8.32 7.20 -20.29
N GLN A 206 7.49 6.16 -20.32
CA GLN A 206 6.77 5.67 -19.16
C GLN A 206 7.70 5.06 -18.12
N PHE A 207 7.21 5.00 -16.89
CA PHE A 207 7.93 4.42 -15.77
C PHE A 207 6.99 3.81 -14.76
N ARG A 208 7.52 2.89 -13.96
CA ARG A 208 7.08 2.71 -12.59
C ARG A 208 8.08 3.43 -11.70
N PRO A 209 7.66 4.07 -10.59
CA PRO A 209 8.59 4.71 -9.69
C PRO A 209 9.73 3.75 -9.32
N ILE A 210 10.93 4.28 -9.10
CA ILE A 210 12.11 3.47 -8.78
C ILE A 210 11.71 2.49 -7.66
N GLY A 211 12.05 1.21 -7.90
CA GLY A 211 11.81 -0.03 -7.14
C GLY A 211 10.38 -0.34 -6.74
N PHE A 212 9.52 -0.29 -7.74
CA PHE A 212 8.41 -1.24 -7.88
C PHE A 212 8.81 -2.58 -8.50
N GLU A 213 9.93 -2.65 -9.22
CA GLU A 213 10.57 -3.91 -9.58
C GLU A 213 11.56 -4.30 -8.49
N LEU A 214 11.35 -5.46 -7.87
CA LEU A 214 12.22 -5.97 -6.81
C LEU A 214 12.73 -7.37 -7.16
N GLN A 215 14.06 -7.48 -7.24
CA GLN A 215 14.75 -8.77 -7.12
C GLN A 215 15.17 -8.98 -5.65
N GLY A 216 15.22 -10.23 -5.21
CA GLY A 216 15.73 -10.57 -3.88
C GLY A 216 17.19 -10.12 -3.71
N GLY A 217 17.50 -9.45 -2.59
CA GLY A 217 18.87 -9.06 -2.25
C GLY A 217 19.40 -7.75 -2.85
N GLN A 218 18.63 -7.05 -3.70
CA GLN A 218 19.04 -5.77 -4.28
C GLN A 218 19.28 -4.68 -3.21
N GLY A 219 20.40 -3.94 -3.34
CA GLY A 219 20.78 -2.80 -2.51
C GLY A 219 21.87 -3.09 -1.46
N GLU A 220 22.62 -2.04 -1.10
CA GLU A 220 23.68 -2.07 -0.08
C GLU A 220 23.08 -2.14 1.33
N LEU A 221 23.44 -3.15 2.11
CA LEU A 221 22.92 -3.29 3.48
C LEU A 221 23.57 -2.26 4.42
N LYS A 222 22.74 -1.44 5.06
CA LYS A 222 23.14 -0.46 6.08
C LYS A 222 22.30 -0.62 7.33
N ARG A 223 22.79 -0.07 8.45
CA ARG A 223 22.05 0.04 9.70
C ARG A 223 21.68 1.49 9.99
N VAL A 224 20.52 1.70 10.57
CA VAL A 224 20.10 3.00 11.10
C VAL A 224 20.94 3.37 12.32
N THR A 225 21.42 4.62 12.39
CA THR A 225 22.22 5.15 13.51
C THR A 225 21.48 6.17 14.37
N ALA A 226 20.36 6.71 13.90
CA ALA A 226 19.50 7.58 14.69
C ALA A 226 18.59 6.75 15.60
N THR A 227 18.24 7.27 16.79
CA THR A 227 17.28 6.65 17.71
C THR A 227 15.94 6.37 17.02
N GLN A 228 15.49 7.30 16.18
CA GLN A 228 14.36 7.11 15.27
C GLN A 228 14.63 7.81 13.94
N LEU A 229 14.52 7.07 12.84
CA LEU A 229 14.68 7.58 11.48
C LEU A 229 13.36 7.48 10.71
N ASN A 230 12.83 8.61 10.28
CA ASN A 230 11.58 8.65 9.50
C ASN A 230 11.79 8.06 8.10
N LEU A 231 11.07 6.98 7.79
CA LEU A 231 10.88 6.47 6.44
C LEU A 231 9.75 7.27 5.78
N ARG A 232 9.97 7.82 4.59
CA ARG A 232 9.00 8.69 3.91
C ARG A 232 8.67 8.21 2.50
N HIS A 233 7.54 8.68 1.95
CA HIS A 233 7.13 8.38 0.57
C HIS A 233 7.98 9.09 -0.49
N GLY A 234 8.79 10.06 -0.09
CA GLY A 234 9.60 10.89 -0.98
C GLY A 234 10.83 11.45 -0.27
N PRO A 235 11.86 11.88 -1.02
CA PRO A 235 13.13 12.42 -0.49
C PRO A 235 12.97 13.87 0.02
N SER A 236 11.98 14.12 0.86
CA SER A 236 11.72 15.43 1.48
C SER A 236 10.95 15.27 2.78
N ALA A 237 11.22 16.15 3.75
CA ALA A 237 10.41 16.26 4.97
C ALA A 237 9.24 17.24 4.81
N ALA A 238 9.28 18.12 3.80
CA ALA A 238 8.23 19.12 3.57
C ALA A 238 6.99 18.45 2.94
N SER A 239 5.83 18.64 3.57
CA SER A 239 4.53 18.15 3.09
C SER A 239 4.48 16.64 2.78
N ASN A 240 5.30 15.86 3.48
CA ASN A 240 5.48 14.43 3.23
C ASN A 240 5.58 13.69 4.57
N PRO A 241 4.45 13.28 5.18
CA PRO A 241 4.46 12.61 6.47
C PRO A 241 5.26 11.29 6.42
N PRO A 242 5.89 10.88 7.55
CA PRO A 242 6.54 9.58 7.61
C PRO A 242 5.56 8.45 7.33
N ILE A 243 5.96 7.49 6.52
CA ILE A 243 5.34 6.16 6.42
C ILE A 243 5.37 5.51 7.80
N THR A 244 6.55 5.55 8.41
CA THR A 244 6.84 5.00 9.73
C THR A 244 8.19 5.50 10.25
N THR A 245 8.55 5.14 11.47
CA THR A 245 9.86 5.37 12.07
C THR A 245 10.65 4.06 12.14
N LEU A 246 11.92 4.14 11.79
CA LEU A 246 12.88 3.03 11.89
C LEU A 246 13.71 3.23 13.16
N PRO A 247 13.74 2.27 14.08
CA PRO A 247 14.55 2.39 15.30
C PRO A 247 16.05 2.28 14.97
N GLU A 248 16.89 2.73 15.91
CA GLU A 248 18.34 2.52 15.83
C GLU A 248 18.67 1.04 15.63
N GLY A 249 19.62 0.76 14.75
CA GLY A 249 20.06 -0.59 14.41
C GLY A 249 19.18 -1.32 13.40
N GLN A 250 18.00 -0.78 13.04
CA GLN A 250 17.18 -1.33 11.96
C GLN A 250 18.00 -1.50 10.69
N LEU A 251 17.96 -2.69 10.10
CA LEU A 251 18.61 -2.96 8.83
C LEU A 251 17.76 -2.41 7.68
N VAL A 252 18.43 -1.74 6.75
CA VAL A 252 17.86 -1.23 5.52
C VAL A 252 18.77 -1.60 4.36
N ARG A 253 18.20 -1.83 3.18
CA ARG A 253 18.96 -1.96 1.93
C ARG A 253 18.86 -0.66 1.15
N VAL A 254 19.97 0.05 1.03
CA VAL A 254 20.09 1.26 0.22
C VAL A 254 20.05 0.86 -1.25
N LEU A 255 18.99 1.29 -1.93
CA LEU A 255 18.73 0.97 -3.34
C LEU A 255 19.36 2.01 -4.28
N GLY A 256 19.78 3.16 -3.78
CA GLY A 256 20.41 4.24 -4.53
C GLY A 256 20.17 5.61 -3.93
N GLU A 257 20.91 6.60 -4.41
CA GLU A 257 20.71 8.01 -4.05
C GLU A 257 19.44 8.56 -4.72
N ALA A 258 18.75 9.47 -4.03
CA ALA A 258 17.55 10.13 -4.55
C ALA A 258 17.76 11.63 -4.73
N ALA A 259 18.09 12.32 -3.63
CA ALA A 259 18.47 13.73 -3.64
C ALA A 259 19.22 13.99 -2.33
N PRO A 260 20.46 14.51 -2.31
CA PRO A 260 21.20 14.67 -1.06
C PRO A 260 20.41 15.44 0.02
N PRO A 261 20.32 14.96 1.28
CA PRO A 261 20.97 13.76 1.85
C PRO A 261 20.13 12.47 1.76
N TRP A 262 19.03 12.47 1.02
CA TRP A 262 18.08 11.37 0.93
C TRP A 262 18.56 10.23 0.07
N VAL A 263 18.46 9.05 0.65
CA VAL A 263 18.68 7.79 -0.03
C VAL A 263 17.39 7.00 -0.06
N ARG A 264 17.24 6.21 -1.11
CA ARG A 264 16.12 5.30 -1.29
C ARG A 264 16.46 3.98 -0.62
N VAL A 265 15.57 3.47 0.21
CA VAL A 265 15.79 2.24 0.99
C VAL A 265 14.64 1.27 0.84
N ARG A 266 14.96 -0.02 0.89
CA ARG A 266 14.05 -1.11 1.24
C ARG A 266 14.27 -1.46 2.69
N VAL A 267 13.19 -1.64 3.42
CA VAL A 267 13.20 -2.12 4.80
C VAL A 267 12.14 -3.19 4.96
N THR A 268 12.50 -4.29 5.61
CA THR A 268 11.54 -5.33 5.95
C THR A 268 10.92 -4.97 7.30
N LEU A 269 9.60 -4.78 7.31
CA LEU A 269 8.81 -4.44 8.48
C LEU A 269 7.70 -5.47 8.64
N SER A 270 7.68 -6.18 9.77
CA SER A 270 6.64 -7.17 10.09
C SER A 270 6.41 -8.22 8.97
N GLY A 271 7.50 -8.76 8.40
CA GLY A 271 7.46 -9.77 7.33
C GLY A 271 7.19 -9.22 5.92
N GLY A 272 7.00 -7.92 5.75
CA GLY A 272 6.76 -7.27 4.45
C GLY A 272 7.81 -6.24 4.08
N ASP A 273 8.17 -6.14 2.81
CA ASP A 273 9.09 -5.10 2.35
C ASP A 273 8.38 -3.78 2.10
N VAL A 274 8.88 -2.75 2.76
CA VAL A 274 8.47 -1.36 2.55
C VAL A 274 9.62 -0.61 1.92
N ILE A 275 9.28 0.18 0.90
CA ILE A 275 10.24 1.02 0.21
C ILE A 275 9.88 2.46 0.43
N GLY A 276 10.89 3.26 0.76
CA GLY A 276 10.74 4.68 0.96
C GLY A 276 12.08 5.37 0.94
N TYR A 277 12.10 6.57 1.49
CA TYR A 277 13.27 7.43 1.53
C TYR A 277 13.60 7.76 2.98
N VAL A 278 14.89 7.74 3.28
CA VAL A 278 15.45 8.16 4.56
C VAL A 278 16.62 9.10 4.32
N SER A 279 16.98 9.91 5.31
CA SER A 279 18.24 10.67 5.25
C SER A 279 19.42 9.72 5.44
N GLY A 280 20.28 9.61 4.43
CA GLY A 280 21.49 8.78 4.44
C GLY A 280 22.52 9.18 5.49
N LYS A 281 22.43 10.40 6.04
CA LYS A 281 23.24 10.85 7.21
C LYS A 281 23.07 9.95 8.44
N PHE A 282 21.96 9.23 8.52
CA PHE A 282 21.62 8.36 9.65
C PHE A 282 21.79 6.88 9.32
N LEU A 283 22.62 6.56 8.33
CA LEU A 283 22.94 5.20 7.94
C LEU A 283 24.45 4.95 8.06
N ALA A 284 24.82 3.78 8.58
CA ALA A 284 26.20 3.31 8.62
C ALA A 284 26.33 1.93 7.93
N PRO A 285 27.51 1.60 7.38
CA PRO A 285 27.79 0.24 6.90
C PRO A 285 27.50 -0.80 7.98
N VAL A 286 26.98 -1.96 7.57
CA VAL A 286 26.96 -3.12 8.44
C VAL A 286 28.36 -3.71 8.44
N ALA A 287 29.10 -3.59 9.55
CA ALA A 287 30.32 -4.37 9.73
C ALA A 287 29.96 -5.86 9.59
N ALA A 288 30.78 -6.63 8.85
CA ALA A 288 30.53 -8.05 8.63
C ALA A 288 30.24 -8.71 9.99
N PRO A 289 29.03 -9.27 10.20
CA PRO A 289 28.74 -9.90 11.45
C PRO A 289 29.64 -11.14 11.58
N PRO A 290 30.13 -11.48 12.78
CA PRO A 290 30.51 -12.87 13.03
C PRO A 290 29.34 -13.76 12.62
N ALA A 291 29.62 -14.94 12.06
CA ALA A 291 28.61 -15.87 11.57
C ALA A 291 27.39 -15.86 12.50
N LEU A 292 26.21 -15.55 11.93
CA LEU A 292 24.98 -15.44 12.70
C LEU A 292 24.89 -16.68 13.60
N PRO A 293 24.75 -16.53 14.92
CA PRO A 293 24.42 -17.68 15.74
C PRO A 293 23.18 -18.35 15.13
N PRO A 294 23.10 -19.69 15.17
CA PRO A 294 21.93 -20.38 14.65
C PRO A 294 20.68 -19.72 15.24
N PRO A 295 19.62 -19.52 14.44
CA PRO A 295 18.41 -18.88 14.92
C PRO A 295 17.93 -19.61 16.19
N PRO A 296 17.44 -18.88 17.19
CA PRO A 296 16.92 -19.51 18.40
C PRO A 296 15.85 -20.55 18.01
N PRO A 297 15.72 -21.66 18.78
CA PRO A 297 14.70 -22.66 18.51
C PRO A 297 13.32 -22.02 18.40
N ALA A 298 12.52 -22.46 17.42
CA ALA A 298 11.16 -21.99 17.26
C ALA A 298 10.35 -22.28 18.55
N VAL A 299 9.64 -21.27 19.06
CA VAL A 299 8.77 -21.46 20.22
C VAL A 299 7.58 -22.31 19.78
N PRO A 300 7.30 -23.46 20.42
CA PRO A 300 6.22 -24.34 20.00
C PRO A 300 4.83 -23.76 20.29
N ALA A 301 3.86 -24.08 19.42
CA ALA A 301 2.44 -23.89 19.72
C ALA A 301 2.08 -24.61 21.03
N VAL A 302 1.17 -24.02 21.79
CA VAL A 302 0.67 -24.62 23.03
C VAL A 302 -0.83 -24.37 23.21
N HIS A 303 -1.53 -25.40 23.67
CA HIS A 303 -2.91 -25.34 24.12
C HIS A 303 -2.98 -25.85 25.56
N TYR A 304 -3.72 -25.15 26.43
CA TYR A 304 -4.01 -25.69 27.75
C TYR A 304 -5.14 -26.71 27.63
N ARG A 305 -4.79 -28.00 27.60
CA ARG A 305 -5.69 -29.17 27.56
C ARG A 305 -6.71 -29.14 26.43
N GLU A 306 -6.40 -29.83 25.34
CA GLU A 306 -7.31 -29.99 24.21
C GLU A 306 -8.35 -31.10 24.43
N ASN A 307 -9.44 -31.03 23.67
CA ASN A 307 -10.46 -32.08 23.61
C ASN A 307 -11.19 -32.38 24.94
N ASP A 308 -11.19 -31.45 25.89
CA ASP A 308 -11.98 -31.56 27.13
C ASP A 308 -13.47 -31.31 26.80
N PRO A 309 -14.37 -32.30 26.91
CA PRO A 309 -15.78 -32.15 26.51
C PRO A 309 -16.55 -31.14 27.37
N ALA A 310 -16.02 -30.76 28.54
CA ALA A 310 -16.62 -29.73 29.37
C ALA A 310 -16.22 -28.30 28.96
N SER A 311 -15.20 -28.13 28.09
CA SER A 311 -14.94 -26.86 27.40
C SER A 311 -15.90 -26.76 26.21
N ARG A 312 -17.07 -26.15 26.44
CA ARG A 312 -18.21 -26.17 25.52
C ARG A 312 -18.95 -24.84 25.47
N ARG A 313 -19.63 -24.56 24.36
CA ARG A 313 -20.35 -23.31 24.09
C ARG A 313 -21.49 -23.02 25.05
N ALA A 314 -22.13 -24.07 25.58
CA ALA A 314 -23.18 -23.98 26.59
C ALA A 314 -22.66 -23.73 28.02
N SER A 315 -21.36 -23.49 28.21
CA SER A 315 -20.76 -23.22 29.52
C SER A 315 -19.86 -21.99 29.50
N THR A 316 -19.84 -21.25 30.61
CA THR A 316 -18.90 -20.17 30.88
C THR A 316 -17.58 -20.66 31.51
N GLY A 317 -17.51 -21.94 31.89
CA GLY A 317 -16.32 -22.57 32.45
C GLY A 317 -15.28 -22.95 31.39
N LYS A 318 -14.04 -23.18 31.84
CA LYS A 318 -12.92 -23.70 31.01
C LYS A 318 -12.60 -22.87 29.74
N ARG A 319 -12.85 -21.56 29.76
CA ARG A 319 -12.51 -20.64 28.64
C ARG A 319 -11.02 -20.53 28.34
N ALA A 320 -10.14 -20.97 29.24
CA ALA A 320 -8.70 -21.10 29.02
C ALA A 320 -8.34 -22.22 28.02
N GLN A 321 -9.24 -23.17 27.81
CA GLN A 321 -9.05 -24.34 26.96
C GLN A 321 -9.76 -24.14 25.61
N PRO A 322 -9.24 -24.68 24.51
CA PRO A 322 -9.99 -24.76 23.25
C PRO A 322 -11.31 -25.53 23.42
N LEU A 323 -12.26 -25.33 22.50
CA LEU A 323 -13.52 -26.08 22.50
C LEU A 323 -13.30 -27.58 22.26
N GLY A 324 -13.84 -28.40 23.16
CA GLY A 324 -13.70 -29.86 23.14
C GLY A 324 -14.98 -30.62 22.81
N GLU A 325 -16.03 -29.93 22.34
CA GLU A 325 -17.28 -30.59 21.94
C GLU A 325 -17.06 -31.58 20.78
N PRO A 326 -17.74 -32.74 20.80
CA PRO A 326 -17.74 -33.67 19.68
C PRO A 326 -18.49 -33.08 18.47
N ASN A 327 -18.16 -33.56 17.27
CA ASN A 327 -18.80 -33.14 16.00
C ASN A 327 -18.76 -31.63 15.73
N ARG A 328 -17.73 -30.93 16.25
CA ARG A 328 -17.47 -29.53 15.95
C ARG A 328 -17.12 -29.35 14.46
N PRO A 329 -17.65 -28.32 13.78
CA PRO A 329 -17.24 -28.02 12.43
C PRO A 329 -15.77 -27.61 12.41
N SER A 330 -15.10 -27.91 11.31
CA SER A 330 -13.74 -27.48 11.05
C SER A 330 -13.61 -26.95 9.63
N ARG A 331 -12.54 -26.19 9.40
CA ARG A 331 -12.10 -25.80 8.06
C ARG A 331 -11.02 -26.75 7.59
N ASP A 332 -11.18 -27.30 6.39
CA ASP A 332 -10.14 -28.04 5.69
C ASP A 332 -9.21 -27.05 4.98
N THR A 333 -7.98 -26.92 5.46
CA THR A 333 -7.01 -25.94 4.96
C THR A 333 -6.58 -26.23 3.52
N MET A 334 -6.75 -27.46 3.05
CA MET A 334 -6.40 -27.91 1.70
C MET A 334 -7.56 -27.80 0.70
N ALA A 335 -8.77 -27.50 1.17
CA ALA A 335 -9.94 -27.36 0.32
C ALA A 335 -9.89 -26.10 -0.55
N ALA A 336 -10.67 -26.10 -1.64
CA ALA A 336 -10.78 -24.94 -2.51
C ALA A 336 -11.28 -23.69 -1.75
N PRO A 337 -10.87 -22.46 -2.13
CA PRO A 337 -11.25 -21.20 -1.47
C PRO A 337 -12.74 -21.07 -1.11
N ALA A 338 -13.64 -21.37 -2.05
CA ALA A 338 -15.08 -21.27 -1.83
C ALA A 338 -15.61 -22.29 -0.80
N ALA A 339 -15.04 -23.49 -0.78
CA ALA A 339 -15.38 -24.52 0.21
C ALA A 339 -14.90 -24.11 1.61
N ARG A 340 -13.68 -23.57 1.72
CA ARG A 340 -13.15 -23.01 2.96
C ARG A 340 -14.02 -21.88 3.50
N ALA A 341 -14.44 -20.95 2.64
CA ALA A 341 -15.35 -19.86 3.05
C ALA A 341 -16.70 -20.40 3.58
N THR A 342 -17.24 -21.46 2.97
CA THR A 342 -18.47 -22.11 3.45
C THR A 342 -18.27 -22.81 4.80
N GLN A 343 -17.14 -23.49 4.99
CA GLN A 343 -16.78 -24.11 6.27
C GLN A 343 -16.61 -23.07 7.38
N LEU A 344 -16.03 -21.91 7.07
CA LEU A 344 -15.95 -20.78 8.01
C LEU A 344 -17.34 -20.26 8.42
N ALA A 345 -18.26 -20.15 7.47
CA ALA A 345 -19.65 -19.78 7.78
C ALA A 345 -20.32 -20.82 8.69
N ASN A 346 -20.05 -22.12 8.50
CA ASN A 346 -20.54 -23.18 9.38
C ASN A 346 -19.95 -23.07 10.80
N ILE A 347 -18.66 -22.75 10.92
CA ILE A 347 -18.01 -22.50 12.21
C ILE A 347 -18.69 -21.30 12.91
N ILE A 348 -18.89 -20.17 12.22
CA ILE A 348 -19.53 -18.98 12.80
C ILE A 348 -20.94 -19.29 13.31
N ASN A 349 -21.74 -19.98 12.49
CA ASN A 349 -23.10 -20.38 12.83
C ASN A 349 -23.12 -21.33 14.03
N TRP A 350 -22.18 -22.27 14.09
CA TRP A 350 -22.07 -23.21 15.21
C TRP A 350 -21.62 -22.49 16.47
N LEU A 351 -20.60 -21.63 16.39
CA LEU A 351 -20.07 -20.83 17.49
C LEU A 351 -21.16 -19.93 18.09
N ALA A 352 -22.00 -19.33 17.25
CA ALA A 352 -23.17 -18.58 17.66
C ALA A 352 -22.87 -17.55 18.76
N ALA A 353 -21.94 -16.62 18.47
CA ALA A 353 -21.42 -15.65 19.45
C ALA A 353 -22.50 -14.89 20.23
N ASP A 354 -23.61 -14.60 19.56
CA ASP A 354 -24.80 -13.91 20.04
C ASP A 354 -25.64 -14.72 21.03
N THR A 355 -25.64 -16.05 20.98
CA THR A 355 -26.50 -16.90 21.83
C THR A 355 -25.73 -17.83 22.77
N SER A 356 -24.51 -18.22 22.42
CA SER A 356 -23.71 -19.17 23.21
C SER A 356 -23.27 -18.57 24.56
N ALA A 357 -23.57 -19.30 25.65
CA ALA A 357 -23.22 -18.91 27.02
C ALA A 357 -21.71 -18.61 27.18
N ARG A 358 -20.85 -19.36 26.50
CA ARG A 358 -19.38 -19.18 26.51
C ARG A 358 -18.95 -17.76 26.13
N TYR A 359 -19.70 -17.08 25.26
CA TYR A 359 -19.34 -15.76 24.74
C TYR A 359 -20.11 -14.62 25.38
N GLN A 360 -21.11 -14.92 26.22
CA GLN A 360 -21.86 -13.88 26.91
C GLN A 360 -20.94 -13.10 27.86
N ARG A 361 -20.96 -11.78 27.69
CA ARG A 361 -20.25 -10.85 28.58
C ARG A 361 -20.85 -10.90 29.99
N ASP A 362 -20.03 -10.57 30.96
CA ASP A 362 -20.50 -10.23 32.30
C ASP A 362 -20.30 -8.72 32.54
N PRO A 363 -20.67 -8.17 33.72
CA PRO A 363 -20.52 -6.74 33.99
C PRO A 363 -19.08 -6.21 33.89
N ASN A 364 -18.08 -7.08 34.06
CA ASN A 364 -16.67 -6.71 34.20
C ASN A 364 -15.80 -7.18 33.03
N ALA A 365 -16.25 -8.13 32.22
CA ALA A 365 -15.46 -8.73 31.15
C ALA A 365 -16.25 -9.03 29.87
N THR A 366 -15.57 -8.83 28.74
CA THR A 366 -15.96 -9.34 27.41
C THR A 366 -15.05 -10.50 27.03
N TYR A 367 -15.47 -11.30 26.06
CA TYR A 367 -14.82 -12.58 25.73
C TYR A 367 -14.41 -12.65 24.26
N CYS A 368 -14.01 -11.51 23.70
CA CYS A 368 -13.66 -11.38 22.30
C CYS A 368 -12.38 -12.17 21.94
N ASN A 369 -11.41 -12.22 22.86
CA ASN A 369 -10.23 -13.07 22.76
C ASN A 369 -10.57 -14.57 22.80
N VAL A 370 -11.52 -15.00 23.66
CA VAL A 370 -12.00 -16.39 23.70
C VAL A 370 -12.66 -16.75 22.38
N TYR A 371 -13.54 -15.88 21.86
CA TYR A 371 -14.20 -16.09 20.58
C TYR A 371 -13.23 -16.17 19.41
N ALA A 372 -12.28 -15.23 19.31
CA ALA A 372 -11.29 -15.20 18.24
C ALA A 372 -10.39 -16.44 18.27
N THR A 373 -9.95 -16.88 19.46
CA THR A 373 -9.12 -18.08 19.61
C THR A 373 -9.88 -19.37 19.30
N ASP A 374 -11.14 -19.50 19.72
CA ASP A 374 -11.99 -20.64 19.35
C ASP A 374 -12.25 -20.67 17.84
N TYR A 375 -12.53 -19.51 17.22
CA TYR A 375 -12.72 -19.40 15.78
C TYR A 375 -11.47 -19.82 14.99
N CYS A 376 -10.29 -19.34 15.39
CA CYS A 376 -9.03 -19.73 14.76
C CYS A 376 -8.75 -21.22 14.94
N TYR A 377 -8.93 -21.75 16.16
CA TYR A 377 -8.70 -23.16 16.48
C TYR A 377 -9.56 -24.10 15.62
N LEU A 378 -10.87 -23.83 15.51
CA LEU A 378 -11.76 -24.62 14.65
C LEU A 378 -11.43 -24.46 13.16
N SER A 379 -10.81 -23.33 12.79
CA SER A 379 -10.40 -23.05 11.41
C SER A 379 -9.03 -23.62 11.05
N GLY A 380 -8.38 -24.36 11.95
CA GLY A 380 -7.06 -24.95 11.73
C GLY A 380 -5.92 -23.92 11.76
N VAL A 381 -6.12 -22.77 12.40
CA VAL A 381 -5.13 -21.69 12.51
C VAL A 381 -4.77 -21.46 13.98
N TYR A 382 -3.47 -21.34 14.28
CA TYR A 382 -3.01 -21.16 15.65
C TYR A 382 -3.11 -19.70 16.11
N LEU A 383 -3.95 -19.45 17.11
CA LEU A 383 -3.98 -18.21 17.91
C LEU A 383 -4.07 -18.60 19.40
N PRO A 384 -3.15 -18.15 20.27
CA PRO A 384 -3.04 -18.70 21.61
C PRO A 384 -4.13 -18.19 22.56
N ARG A 385 -4.97 -19.08 23.10
CA ARG A 385 -5.78 -18.76 24.29
C ARG A 385 -4.90 -18.66 25.54
N CYS A 386 -3.98 -19.59 25.70
CA CYS A 386 -2.92 -19.51 26.70
C CYS A 386 -1.56 -19.50 25.98
N TRP A 387 -0.60 -18.78 26.54
CA TRP A 387 0.76 -18.71 25.98
C TRP A 387 1.80 -18.90 27.06
N TRP A 388 3.01 -19.26 26.66
CA TRP A 388 4.18 -19.33 27.52
C TRP A 388 4.41 -17.99 28.23
N ASN A 389 4.63 -18.03 29.55
CA ASN A 389 5.07 -16.85 30.29
C ASN A 389 6.55 -16.54 29.99
N GLU A 390 7.02 -15.38 30.43
CA GLU A 390 8.39 -14.90 30.14
C GLU A 390 9.47 -15.89 30.57
N SER A 391 9.34 -16.46 31.78
CA SER A 391 10.27 -17.47 32.29
C SER A 391 10.30 -18.73 31.42
N ALA A 392 9.13 -19.22 30.99
CA ALA A 392 9.03 -20.35 30.07
C ALA A 392 9.62 -20.05 28.70
N LEU A 393 9.39 -18.86 28.14
CA LEU A 393 9.96 -18.42 26.86
C LEU A 393 11.49 -18.36 26.92
N LEU A 394 12.07 -17.81 27.99
CA LEU A 394 13.53 -17.79 28.18
C LEU A 394 14.12 -19.19 28.24
N ARG A 395 13.44 -20.14 28.89
CA ARG A 395 13.86 -21.53 28.95
C ARG A 395 13.77 -22.24 27.59
N LEU A 396 12.68 -22.03 26.86
CA LEU A 396 12.50 -22.56 25.50
C LEU A 396 13.57 -22.00 24.55
N ALA A 397 13.92 -20.72 24.67
CA ALA A 397 15.00 -20.10 23.89
C ALA A 397 16.38 -20.71 24.16
N ARG A 398 16.59 -21.33 25.34
CA ARG A 398 17.78 -22.13 25.67
C ARG A 398 17.70 -23.59 25.22
N GLY A 399 16.62 -23.98 24.53
CA GLY A 399 16.39 -25.36 24.10
C GLY A 399 15.92 -26.30 25.22
N GLU A 400 15.48 -25.77 26.37
CA GLU A 400 14.94 -26.60 27.44
C GLU A 400 13.55 -27.14 27.09
N GLN A 401 13.23 -28.35 27.55
CA GLN A 401 11.85 -28.83 27.54
C GLN A 401 11.05 -28.17 28.66
N VAL A 402 9.93 -27.55 28.31
CA VAL A 402 9.04 -26.87 29.27
C VAL A 402 7.65 -27.49 29.21
N ALA A 403 7.17 -28.03 30.33
CA ALA A 403 5.83 -28.59 30.41
C ALA A 403 4.76 -27.47 30.42
N PRO A 404 3.61 -27.64 29.74
CA PRO A 404 2.51 -26.66 29.72
C PRO A 404 1.66 -26.75 30.99
N VAL A 405 2.00 -25.95 32.00
CA VAL A 405 1.34 -25.90 33.31
C VAL A 405 0.59 -24.59 33.45
N TYR A 406 -0.74 -24.65 33.55
CA TYR A 406 -1.60 -23.48 33.70
C TYR A 406 -1.28 -22.71 34.98
N GLY A 407 -1.06 -21.39 34.86
CA GLY A 407 -0.63 -20.52 35.95
C GLY A 407 0.84 -20.69 36.37
N GLY A 408 1.51 -21.75 35.93
CA GLY A 408 2.93 -22.02 36.21
C GLY A 408 3.85 -21.59 35.07
N THR A 409 3.69 -22.20 33.89
CA THR A 409 4.44 -21.88 32.66
C THR A 409 3.56 -21.26 31.58
N LEU A 410 2.23 -21.37 31.72
CA LEU A 410 1.26 -20.76 30.83
C LEU A 410 0.48 -19.65 31.54
N ARG A 411 0.21 -18.59 30.78
CA ARG A 411 -0.68 -17.49 31.17
C ARG A 411 -1.82 -17.35 30.16
N GLU A 412 -2.97 -16.88 30.62
CA GLU A 412 -4.07 -16.51 29.72
C GLU A 412 -3.73 -15.24 28.94
N MET A 413 -4.12 -15.20 27.65
CA MET A 413 -3.85 -14.07 26.76
C MET A 413 -5.03 -13.10 26.71
N ARG A 414 -4.86 -11.84 27.09
CA ARG A 414 -5.86 -10.80 26.82
C ARG A 414 -5.77 -10.35 25.35
N ALA A 415 -6.69 -9.50 24.91
CA ALA A 415 -6.68 -9.01 23.53
C ALA A 415 -5.43 -8.16 23.20
N ASP A 416 -4.92 -7.38 24.16
CA ASP A 416 -3.65 -6.65 24.08
C ASP A 416 -2.44 -7.59 24.03
N ASP A 417 -2.48 -8.69 24.78
CA ASP A 417 -1.44 -9.73 24.68
C ASP A 417 -1.45 -10.39 23.29
N LEU A 418 -2.64 -10.65 22.73
CA LEU A 418 -2.80 -11.19 21.38
C LEU A 418 -2.32 -10.21 20.31
N HIS A 419 -2.55 -8.91 20.50
CA HIS A 419 -2.02 -7.87 19.63
C HIS A 419 -0.49 -7.95 19.56
N ASN A 420 0.17 -8.01 20.72
CA ASN A 420 1.64 -8.09 20.77
C ASN A 420 2.14 -9.44 20.27
N TRP A 421 1.46 -10.53 20.61
CA TRP A 421 1.81 -11.87 20.14
C TRP A 421 1.74 -12.00 18.61
N LEU A 422 0.73 -11.40 17.96
CA LEU A 422 0.63 -11.38 16.50
C LEU A 422 1.82 -10.63 15.86
N ILE A 423 2.29 -9.55 16.48
CA ILE A 423 3.45 -8.79 16.02
C ILE A 423 4.76 -9.58 16.21
N GLU A 424 4.92 -10.21 17.38
CA GLU A 424 6.17 -10.85 17.79
C GLU A 424 6.33 -12.27 17.23
N PHE A 425 5.26 -13.06 17.25
CA PHE A 425 5.28 -14.49 16.93
C PHE A 425 4.45 -14.85 15.71
N GLY A 426 3.50 -14.00 15.30
CA GLY A 426 2.50 -14.33 14.27
C GLY A 426 3.11 -14.94 13.00
N GLU A 427 4.19 -14.36 12.48
CA GLU A 427 4.88 -14.83 11.27
C GLU A 427 5.40 -16.28 11.42
N SER A 428 5.94 -16.63 12.58
CA SER A 428 6.40 -18.00 12.86
C SER A 428 5.26 -19.02 12.93
N PHE A 429 4.03 -18.54 13.05
CA PHE A 429 2.80 -19.33 13.05
C PHE A 429 1.95 -19.13 11.79
N GLY A 430 2.54 -18.59 10.71
CA GLY A 430 1.87 -18.45 9.41
C GLY A 430 0.98 -17.22 9.25
N TRP A 431 0.90 -16.34 10.26
CA TRP A 431 0.19 -15.08 10.14
C TRP A 431 0.98 -14.07 9.32
N ARG A 432 0.29 -13.37 8.42
CA ARG A 432 0.84 -12.30 7.61
C ARG A 432 0.14 -10.98 7.91
N ARG A 433 0.92 -9.92 8.15
CA ARG A 433 0.37 -8.60 8.38
C ARG A 433 -0.17 -7.99 7.08
N VAL A 434 -1.31 -7.31 7.16
CA VAL A 434 -1.86 -6.46 6.10
C VAL A 434 -2.14 -5.07 6.67
N PHE A 435 -2.32 -4.07 5.82
CA PHE A 435 -2.38 -2.66 6.25
C PHE A 435 -3.67 -1.95 5.86
N ASP A 436 -4.59 -2.65 5.21
CA ASP A 436 -5.86 -2.10 4.78
C ASP A 436 -6.98 -3.14 4.96
N ALA A 437 -8.19 -2.63 5.20
CA ALA A 437 -9.37 -3.43 5.45
C ALA A 437 -9.85 -4.22 4.21
N THR A 438 -9.50 -3.76 3.00
CA THR A 438 -9.82 -4.46 1.74
C THR A 438 -9.05 -5.77 1.64
N SER A 439 -7.73 -5.73 1.85
CA SER A 439 -6.87 -6.92 1.90
C SER A 439 -7.33 -7.92 2.97
N LEU A 440 -7.75 -7.42 4.13
CA LEU A 440 -8.27 -8.23 5.22
C LEU A 440 -9.57 -8.96 4.84
N GLN A 441 -10.54 -8.23 4.27
CA GLN A 441 -11.80 -8.82 3.81
C GLN A 441 -11.60 -9.78 2.63
N ASN A 442 -10.71 -9.45 1.70
CA ASN A 442 -10.43 -10.30 0.54
C ASN A 442 -9.83 -11.64 0.97
N ALA A 443 -8.91 -11.65 1.95
CA ALA A 443 -8.38 -12.89 2.51
C ALA A 443 -9.48 -13.74 3.15
N ALA A 444 -10.38 -13.13 3.93
CA ALA A 444 -11.53 -13.82 4.51
C ALA A 444 -12.46 -14.39 3.42
N ASN A 445 -12.77 -13.61 2.38
CA ASN A 445 -13.59 -14.06 1.25
C ASN A 445 -12.95 -15.23 0.47
N ALA A 446 -11.62 -15.30 0.44
CA ALA A 446 -10.87 -16.42 -0.16
C ALA A 446 -10.81 -17.68 0.74
N GLY A 447 -11.52 -17.68 1.87
CA GLY A 447 -11.56 -18.78 2.82
C GLY A 447 -10.39 -18.82 3.81
N GLY A 448 -9.61 -17.73 3.90
CA GLY A 448 -8.63 -17.50 4.95
C GLY A 448 -9.25 -16.89 6.21
N ILE A 449 -8.42 -16.62 7.20
CA ILE A 449 -8.77 -16.01 8.48
C ILE A 449 -8.24 -14.58 8.50
N GLY A 450 -9.08 -13.61 8.83
CA GLY A 450 -8.67 -12.24 9.11
C GLY A 450 -8.91 -11.89 10.57
N LEU A 451 -7.99 -11.15 11.19
CA LEU A 451 -8.14 -10.61 12.54
C LEU A 451 -7.90 -9.10 12.53
N ILE A 452 -8.77 -8.39 13.25
CA ILE A 452 -8.51 -7.01 13.68
C ILE A 452 -8.21 -7.08 15.17
N CYS A 453 -7.03 -6.65 15.59
CA CYS A 453 -6.64 -6.66 17.00
C CYS A 453 -6.10 -5.28 17.40
N ALA A 454 -6.55 -4.74 18.53
CA ALA A 454 -6.15 -3.43 19.01
C ALA A 454 -5.70 -3.47 20.47
N ASP A 455 -4.66 -2.70 20.78
CA ASP A 455 -4.08 -2.54 22.11
C ASP A 455 -4.55 -1.21 22.74
N ARG A 456 -4.82 -1.25 24.04
CA ARG A 456 -5.32 -0.13 24.83
C ARG A 456 -4.32 0.20 25.94
N GLU A 457 -3.93 1.47 26.01
CA GLU A 457 -2.89 1.95 26.95
C GLU A 457 -3.35 1.99 28.43
N ALA A 458 -4.66 2.06 28.69
CA ALA A 458 -5.18 2.27 30.04
C ALA A 458 -5.01 1.03 30.93
N SER A 459 -4.21 1.17 32.00
CA SER A 459 -4.06 0.15 33.05
C SER A 459 -5.42 -0.37 33.53
N GLY A 460 -5.62 -1.68 33.43
CA GLY A 460 -6.84 -2.37 33.85
C GLY A 460 -7.98 -2.45 32.81
N LYS A 461 -7.81 -1.95 31.58
CA LYS A 461 -8.81 -2.13 30.50
C LYS A 461 -8.21 -2.90 29.32
N PRO A 462 -8.71 -4.12 29.01
CA PRO A 462 -8.15 -4.93 27.93
C PRO A 462 -8.37 -4.26 26.56
N GLY A 463 -7.55 -4.64 25.59
CA GLY A 463 -7.73 -4.33 24.18
C GLY A 463 -9.00 -4.95 23.59
N HIS A 464 -9.10 -4.99 22.26
CA HIS A 464 -10.22 -5.63 21.57
C HIS A 464 -9.76 -6.39 20.33
N ILE A 465 -10.41 -7.51 20.03
CA ILE A 465 -10.10 -8.36 18.88
C ILE A 465 -11.38 -8.85 18.22
N THR A 466 -11.45 -8.82 16.90
CA THR A 466 -12.56 -9.36 16.12
C THR A 466 -12.04 -10.26 15.00
N ALA A 467 -12.87 -11.25 14.64
CA ALA A 467 -12.64 -12.04 13.45
C ALA A 467 -13.30 -11.34 12.25
N VAL A 468 -12.56 -11.23 11.15
CA VAL A 468 -13.11 -10.87 9.84
C VAL A 468 -13.51 -12.15 9.13
N VAL A 469 -14.74 -12.16 8.64
CA VAL A 469 -15.42 -13.36 8.16
C VAL A 469 -15.83 -13.21 6.69
N PRO A 470 -15.98 -14.32 5.94
CA PRO A 470 -16.36 -14.26 4.54
C PRO A 470 -17.72 -13.59 4.35
N GLU A 471 -17.82 -12.74 3.32
CA GLU A 471 -19.09 -12.15 2.90
C GLU A 471 -20.07 -13.22 2.42
N THR A 472 -21.33 -13.10 2.82
CA THR A 472 -22.41 -14.01 2.40
C THR A 472 -23.34 -13.29 1.40
N ALA A 473 -24.40 -13.95 0.95
CA ALA A 473 -25.41 -13.30 0.13
C ALA A 473 -26.12 -12.14 0.86
N SER A 474 -26.34 -12.27 2.17
CA SER A 474 -27.10 -11.33 2.99
C SER A 474 -26.25 -10.42 3.88
N HIS A 475 -24.97 -10.74 4.06
CA HIS A 475 -24.06 -9.96 4.91
C HIS A 475 -22.81 -9.59 4.12
N LYS A 476 -22.58 -8.28 3.98
CA LYS A 476 -21.50 -7.69 3.19
C LYS A 476 -20.66 -6.75 4.04
N ALA A 477 -19.40 -6.61 3.66
CA ALA A 477 -18.51 -5.55 4.15
C ALA A 477 -19.07 -4.18 3.70
N GLN A 478 -18.88 -3.14 4.51
CA GLN A 478 -19.14 -1.78 4.02
C GLN A 478 -17.99 -1.33 3.15
N ARG A 479 -18.35 -0.65 2.07
CA ARG A 479 -17.41 -0.11 1.10
C ARG A 479 -17.68 1.38 0.89
N ASP A 480 -16.62 2.13 0.61
CA ASP A 480 -16.77 3.50 0.11
C ASP A 480 -17.26 3.50 -1.36
N ALA A 481 -17.43 4.70 -1.93
CA ALA A 481 -17.85 4.86 -3.31
C ALA A 481 -16.86 4.23 -4.32
N ASP A 482 -15.62 4.00 -3.91
CA ASP A 482 -14.52 3.49 -4.73
C ASP A 482 -14.42 1.95 -4.63
N GLY A 483 -15.25 1.33 -3.78
CA GLY A 483 -15.29 -0.12 -3.55
C GLY A 483 -14.30 -0.62 -2.50
N ASN A 484 -13.52 0.27 -1.87
CA ASN A 484 -12.60 -0.10 -0.79
C ASN A 484 -13.41 -0.44 0.46
N VAL A 485 -13.00 -1.49 1.17
CA VAL A 485 -13.66 -1.86 2.42
C VAL A 485 -13.30 -0.83 3.48
N THR A 486 -14.31 -0.13 3.99
CA THR A 486 -14.19 0.81 5.11
C THR A 486 -14.50 0.14 6.45
N LEU A 487 -15.35 -0.90 6.43
CA LEU A 487 -15.64 -1.73 7.59
C LEU A 487 -15.80 -3.19 7.16
N PRO A 488 -14.82 -4.06 7.47
CA PRO A 488 -14.92 -5.49 7.18
C PRO A 488 -16.12 -6.10 7.88
N LEU A 489 -16.68 -7.13 7.25
CA LEU A 489 -17.69 -7.98 7.85
C LEU A 489 -17.04 -8.76 9.00
N GLN A 490 -17.54 -8.51 10.21
CA GLN A 490 -16.96 -9.04 11.42
C GLN A 490 -17.90 -9.99 12.13
N SER A 491 -17.29 -10.85 12.94
CA SER A 491 -17.95 -11.63 13.99
C SER A 491 -17.23 -11.40 15.31
N GLN A 492 -17.97 -11.23 16.42
CA GLN A 492 -17.34 -10.95 17.71
C GLN A 492 -18.16 -11.36 18.93
N ALA A 493 -17.45 -11.50 20.05
CA ALA A 493 -17.96 -11.58 21.41
C ALA A 493 -17.52 -10.38 22.28
N GLY A 494 -17.91 -9.17 21.87
CA GLY A 494 -17.47 -7.90 22.48
C GLY A 494 -18.49 -7.29 23.44
N ALA A 495 -18.61 -5.97 23.42
CA ALA A 495 -19.67 -5.25 24.15
C ALA A 495 -21.08 -5.63 23.62
N VAL A 496 -21.16 -5.90 22.32
CA VAL A 496 -22.34 -6.44 21.64
C VAL A 496 -21.88 -7.64 20.81
N ASN A 497 -22.48 -8.80 21.07
CA ASN A 497 -22.15 -10.04 20.36
C ASN A 497 -22.96 -10.13 19.07
N PHE A 498 -22.31 -10.58 18.00
CA PHE A 498 -22.97 -10.83 16.71
C PHE A 498 -22.18 -11.85 15.92
N ARG A 499 -22.89 -12.62 15.08
CA ARG A 499 -22.28 -13.54 14.10
C ARG A 499 -21.77 -12.81 12.87
N TYR A 500 -22.49 -11.76 12.46
CA TYR A 500 -22.19 -10.96 11.29
C TYR A 500 -22.63 -9.53 11.57
N SER A 501 -21.71 -8.58 11.50
CA SER A 501 -22.06 -7.17 11.55
C SER A 501 -21.05 -6.33 10.79
N THR A 502 -21.60 -5.29 10.17
CA THR A 502 -20.88 -4.10 9.71
C THR A 502 -21.55 -2.84 10.24
N VAL A 503 -22.27 -2.92 11.36
CA VAL A 503 -22.92 -1.76 11.95
C VAL A 503 -21.92 -0.98 12.80
N GLY A 504 -21.84 0.33 12.60
CA GLY A 504 -20.99 1.24 13.37
C GLY A 504 -19.91 1.89 12.53
N LYS A 505 -18.77 2.17 13.16
CA LYS A 505 -17.57 2.75 12.53
C LYS A 505 -16.39 1.80 12.72
N ALA A 506 -15.28 2.07 12.06
CA ALA A 506 -13.99 1.43 12.28
C ALA A 506 -13.53 1.59 13.74
N TRP A 507 -13.96 0.69 14.62
CA TRP A 507 -13.79 0.82 16.07
C TRP A 507 -12.32 0.86 16.48
N TRP A 508 -11.44 0.23 15.70
CA TRP A 508 -9.99 0.19 15.91
C TRP A 508 -9.31 1.54 15.67
N GLU A 509 -9.99 2.49 15.01
CA GLU A 509 -9.53 3.88 14.83
C GLU A 509 -9.94 4.78 15.99
N SER A 510 -10.68 4.26 16.97
CA SER A 510 -11.05 5.01 18.16
C SER A 510 -9.80 5.45 18.93
N THR A 511 -9.82 6.68 19.45
CA THR A 511 -8.79 7.22 20.35
C THR A 511 -8.63 6.44 21.65
N LEU A 512 -9.51 5.46 21.92
CA LEU A 512 -9.40 4.53 23.03
C LEU A 512 -8.23 3.54 22.85
N PHE A 513 -7.77 3.30 21.62
CA PHE A 513 -6.69 2.36 21.31
C PHE A 513 -5.42 3.12 20.92
N LYS A 514 -4.27 2.67 21.41
CA LYS A 514 -2.96 3.27 21.05
C LYS A 514 -2.39 2.70 19.76
N SER A 515 -2.81 1.48 19.39
CA SER A 515 -2.42 0.82 18.15
C SER A 515 -3.43 -0.24 17.76
N HIS A 516 -3.47 -0.55 16.47
CA HIS A 516 -4.19 -1.69 15.93
C HIS A 516 -3.38 -2.39 14.84
N VAL A 517 -3.69 -3.65 14.60
CA VAL A 517 -3.08 -4.50 13.59
C VAL A 517 -4.12 -5.30 12.84
N PHE A 518 -3.86 -5.52 11.55
CA PHE A 518 -4.60 -6.47 10.73
C PHE A 518 -3.68 -7.62 10.35
N PHE A 519 -4.15 -8.84 10.57
CA PHE A 519 -3.42 -10.05 10.22
C PHE A 519 -4.33 -11.00 9.46
N VAL A 520 -3.75 -11.68 8.48
CA VAL A 520 -4.39 -12.72 7.69
C VAL A 520 -3.64 -14.03 7.82
N HIS A 521 -4.34 -15.15 7.70
CA HIS A 521 -3.76 -16.49 7.62
C HIS A 521 -4.58 -17.32 6.62
N ASP A 522 -3.91 -18.09 5.76
CA ASP A 522 -4.58 -18.86 4.71
C ASP A 522 -5.20 -20.18 5.17
#